data_AF-A0A0Q6YPV8-F1
#
_entry.id   AF-A0A0Q6YPV8-F1
#
_cell.length_a   1.000
_cell.length_b   1.000
_cell.length_c   1.000
_cell.angle_alpha   90.00
_cell.angle_beta   90.00
_cell.angle_gamma   90.00
#
_symmetry.space_group_name_H-M   'P 1'
#
loop_
_entity.id
_entity.type
_entity.pdbx_description
1 polymer ?
#
loop_
_entity_poly.entity_id
_entity_poly.type
_entity_poly.pdbx_seq_one_letter_code
_entity_poly.pdbx_strand_id
1 'polypeptide(L)'
;MAGTDEDAVAAADDALYVLTAVLLTPAKFPSVLGDDYPEACAALGLAPLADGYGLVLGQDGGGARWTVVIDDVSLVAVAIASWDCGMEYDLSPDERTVVAALPGWPLAVAVAAPGVPAPHDPDPETADGPPLTPPDTSTWGSAQRRLGADEIALQWAMWREQIDDAAFPSPNGGSTPGDQAVAGKVSDQEAANRDASDRDASENKATGDDVSGHEGPGENTAGFEAAGTQAAGNQASGGTEKEPRKGHNGIRRVLAEARAYVDSPPPLGRVRSSFASGEARMLRADGPGWSLVARTDDIAFVLLDDKPGEVLPVGRGPQLPGLLEALDKMAVRPS
;
A
#
# COMPACT_ATOMS: atom_id res chain seq x y z
N MET A 1 0.02 -22.59 55.22
CA MET A 1 -0.59 -22.26 53.92
C MET A 1 -0.09 -20.88 53.53
N ALA A 2 1.12 -20.83 52.96
CA ALA A 2 1.75 -19.63 52.40
C ALA A 2 2.72 -20.18 51.35
N GLY A 3 2.34 -20.08 50.08
CA GLY A 3 3.07 -20.71 48.97
C GLY A 3 2.33 -20.62 47.65
N THR A 4 1.62 -19.51 47.40
CA THR A 4 0.88 -19.30 46.15
C THR A 4 0.98 -17.87 45.61
N ASP A 5 1.81 -17.00 46.20
CA ASP A 5 2.05 -15.65 45.67
C ASP A 5 3.35 -15.56 44.86
N GLU A 6 4.43 -16.26 45.24
CA GLU A 6 5.68 -16.20 44.49
C GLU A 6 5.58 -16.85 43.10
N ASP A 7 4.87 -17.98 42.95
CA ASP A 7 4.66 -18.63 41.64
C ASP A 7 3.72 -17.82 40.72
N ALA A 8 2.77 -17.07 41.27
CA ALA A 8 1.84 -16.24 40.49
C ALA A 8 2.47 -14.92 40.03
N VAL A 9 3.41 -14.37 40.82
CA VAL A 9 4.18 -13.17 40.46
C VAL A 9 5.33 -13.51 39.51
N ALA A 10 5.99 -14.67 39.69
CA ALA A 10 7.01 -15.16 38.76
C ALA A 10 6.42 -15.49 37.38
N ALA A 11 5.22 -16.06 37.32
CA ALA A 11 4.52 -16.31 36.05
C ALA A 11 4.13 -15.03 35.29
N ALA A 12 4.02 -13.88 35.97
CA ALA A 12 3.74 -12.59 35.35
C ALA A 12 5.02 -11.91 34.81
N ASP A 13 6.18 -12.14 35.43
CA ASP A 13 7.47 -11.62 34.95
C ASP A 13 7.92 -12.30 33.64
N ASP A 14 7.67 -13.61 33.51
CA ASP A 14 7.98 -14.39 32.29
C ASP A 14 6.89 -14.29 31.20
N ALA A 15 5.76 -13.62 31.47
CA ALA A 15 4.67 -13.49 30.51
C ALA A 15 4.97 -12.43 29.45
N LEU A 16 4.80 -12.79 28.17
CA LEU A 16 4.89 -11.83 27.07
C LEU A 16 3.59 -11.03 26.94
N TYR A 17 3.66 -9.73 27.21
CA TYR A 17 2.63 -8.76 26.89
C TYR A 17 2.67 -8.44 25.40
N VAL A 18 1.72 -8.99 24.64
CA VAL A 18 1.60 -8.80 23.19
C VAL A 18 1.21 -7.36 22.86
N LEU A 19 2.03 -6.69 22.04
CA LEU A 19 1.75 -5.35 21.54
C LEU A 19 1.21 -5.37 20.12
N THR A 20 1.77 -6.23 19.27
CA THR A 20 1.34 -6.38 17.88
C THR A 20 1.80 -7.73 17.32
N ALA A 21 1.22 -8.12 16.20
CA ALA A 21 1.66 -9.29 15.44
C ALA A 21 1.67 -9.00 13.95
N VAL A 22 2.59 -9.64 13.23
CA VAL A 22 2.71 -9.52 11.78
C VAL A 22 2.94 -10.89 11.15
N LEU A 23 2.52 -11.03 9.90
CA LEU A 23 2.82 -12.22 9.10
C LEU A 23 4.20 -12.08 8.46
N LEU A 24 4.96 -13.17 8.43
CA LEU A 24 6.20 -13.36 7.69
C LEU A 24 6.01 -14.59 6.79
N THR A 25 5.31 -14.41 5.68
CA THR A 25 4.99 -15.47 4.72
C THR A 25 5.47 -15.09 3.32
N PRO A 26 5.59 -16.06 2.39
CA PRO A 26 5.86 -15.78 0.99
C PRO A 26 4.93 -14.72 0.36
N ALA A 27 3.68 -14.63 0.81
CA ALA A 27 2.71 -13.68 0.27
C ALA A 27 2.72 -12.31 0.98
N LYS A 28 3.03 -12.28 2.28
CA LYS A 28 2.93 -11.10 3.13
C LYS A 28 4.02 -11.12 4.19
N PHE A 29 4.88 -10.11 4.15
CA PHE A 29 5.92 -9.85 5.14
C PHE A 29 6.20 -8.35 5.23
N PRO A 30 6.78 -7.86 6.34
CA PRO A 30 7.14 -6.45 6.47
C PRO A 30 8.24 -6.09 5.47
N SER A 31 7.93 -5.26 4.47
CA SER A 31 8.86 -4.99 3.37
C SER A 31 10.15 -4.31 3.84
N VAL A 32 10.19 -3.66 5.00
CA VAL A 32 11.45 -3.13 5.56
C VAL A 32 12.53 -4.21 5.70
N LEU A 33 12.15 -5.46 5.97
CA LEU A 33 13.06 -6.56 6.28
C LEU A 33 13.80 -7.14 5.06
N GLY A 34 13.29 -6.98 3.84
CA GLY A 34 13.93 -7.56 2.65
C GLY A 34 13.19 -7.25 1.35
N ASP A 35 13.86 -7.48 0.21
CA ASP A 35 13.23 -7.37 -1.13
C ASP A 35 12.38 -8.62 -1.45
N ASP A 36 12.59 -9.71 -0.74
CA ASP A 36 11.84 -10.96 -0.86
C ASP A 36 11.73 -11.71 0.47
N TYR A 37 10.93 -12.78 0.48
CA TYR A 37 10.64 -13.54 1.69
C TYR A 37 11.89 -14.22 2.29
N PRO A 38 12.76 -14.91 1.49
CA PRO A 38 14.01 -15.43 2.00
C PRO A 38 14.94 -14.39 2.64
N GLU A 39 15.06 -13.19 2.05
CA GLU A 39 15.83 -12.10 2.65
C GLU A 39 15.22 -11.64 3.99
N ALA A 40 13.89 -11.52 4.05
CA ALA A 40 13.20 -11.14 5.29
C ALA A 40 13.36 -12.20 6.41
N CYS A 41 13.35 -13.49 6.07
CA CYS A 41 13.70 -14.56 7.03
C CYS A 41 15.15 -14.48 7.49
N ALA A 42 16.08 -14.25 6.55
CA ALA A 42 17.51 -14.14 6.86
C ALA A 42 17.82 -12.97 7.80
N ALA A 43 17.09 -11.85 7.68
CA ALA A 43 17.19 -10.72 8.61
C ALA A 43 16.87 -11.07 10.06
N LEU A 44 16.15 -12.17 10.29
CA LEU A 44 15.78 -12.70 11.61
C LEU A 44 16.56 -13.97 11.97
N GLY A 45 17.52 -14.40 11.14
CA GLY A 45 18.24 -15.66 11.34
C GLY A 45 17.38 -16.91 11.12
N LEU A 46 16.26 -16.81 10.40
CA LEU A 46 15.33 -17.90 10.15
C LEU A 46 15.57 -18.55 8.78
N ALA A 47 15.31 -19.85 8.70
CA ALA A 47 15.21 -20.55 7.41
C ALA A 47 13.84 -20.27 6.77
N PRO A 48 13.74 -20.05 5.44
CA PRO A 48 12.45 -19.80 4.80
C PRO A 48 11.61 -21.09 4.75
N LEU A 49 10.48 -21.11 5.47
CA LEU A 49 9.47 -22.17 5.39
C LEU A 49 8.43 -21.86 4.32
N ALA A 50 7.81 -22.90 3.74
CA ALA A 50 6.78 -22.74 2.72
C ALA A 50 5.52 -22.03 3.24
N ASP A 51 5.09 -22.38 4.45
CA ASP A 51 3.89 -21.80 5.08
C ASP A 51 4.17 -20.42 5.69
N GLY A 52 5.42 -20.15 6.04
CA GLY A 52 5.83 -18.91 6.68
C GLY A 52 5.87 -19.00 8.20
N TYR A 53 5.86 -17.83 8.82
CA TYR A 53 5.83 -17.63 10.26
C TYR A 53 4.84 -16.52 10.62
N GLY A 54 4.33 -16.57 11.84
CA GLY A 54 3.80 -15.41 12.55
C GLY A 54 4.88 -14.81 13.45
N LEU A 55 4.96 -13.48 13.51
CA LEU A 55 5.81 -12.77 14.46
C LEU A 55 4.94 -12.05 15.46
N VAL A 56 5.21 -12.26 16.74
CA VAL A 56 4.54 -11.57 17.86
C VAL A 56 5.56 -10.69 18.56
N LEU A 57 5.31 -9.39 18.54
CA LEU A 57 6.18 -8.39 19.18
C LEU A 57 5.54 -8.00 20.50
N GLY A 58 6.29 -8.15 21.58
CA GLY A 58 5.81 -7.87 22.93
C GLY A 58 6.91 -7.47 23.89
N GLN A 59 6.52 -7.24 25.14
CA GLN A 59 7.41 -7.00 26.27
C GLN A 59 7.23 -8.07 27.34
N ASP A 60 8.27 -8.39 28.08
CA ASP A 60 8.10 -9.10 29.36
C ASP A 60 7.66 -8.14 30.49
N GLY A 61 7.45 -8.66 31.70
CA GLY A 61 7.05 -7.87 32.86
C GLY A 61 8.09 -6.80 33.26
N GLY A 62 9.36 -7.03 32.96
CA GLY A 62 10.45 -6.08 33.14
C GLY A 62 10.43 -4.94 32.13
N GLY A 63 9.78 -5.12 30.98
CA GLY A 63 9.74 -4.19 29.86
C GLY A 63 10.75 -4.51 28.76
N ALA A 64 11.48 -5.63 28.86
CA ALA A 64 12.41 -6.02 27.82
C ALA A 64 11.66 -6.48 26.57
N ARG A 65 12.20 -6.13 25.40
CA ARG A 65 11.54 -6.33 24.11
C ARG A 65 11.86 -7.71 23.54
N TRP A 66 10.83 -8.39 23.08
CA TRP A 66 10.96 -9.73 22.48
C TRP A 66 10.14 -9.85 21.20
N THR A 67 10.67 -10.63 20.27
CA THR A 67 9.99 -11.09 19.06
C THR A 67 9.84 -12.61 19.12
N VAL A 68 8.62 -13.08 19.35
CA VAL A 68 8.30 -14.51 19.36
C VAL A 68 7.90 -14.95 17.96
N VAL A 69 8.64 -15.91 17.42
CA VAL A 69 8.44 -16.49 16.08
C VAL A 69 7.63 -17.77 16.22
N ILE A 70 6.53 -17.85 15.46
CA ILE A 70 5.53 -18.93 15.57
C ILE A 70 5.37 -19.58 14.19
N ASP A 71 5.34 -20.92 14.12
CA ASP A 71 5.09 -21.66 12.88
C ASP A 71 3.61 -21.93 12.58
N ASP A 72 2.72 -21.79 13.58
CA ASP A 72 1.28 -21.69 13.36
C ASP A 72 0.89 -20.30 12.84
N VAL A 73 1.04 -20.13 11.53
CA VAL A 73 0.67 -18.90 10.81
C VAL A 73 -0.83 -18.60 10.91
N SER A 74 -1.67 -19.63 11.02
CA SER A 74 -3.13 -19.47 11.07
C SER A 74 -3.56 -18.80 12.36
N LEU A 75 -2.97 -19.18 13.50
CA LEU A 75 -3.20 -18.54 14.79
C LEU A 75 -2.95 -17.02 14.72
N VAL A 76 -1.80 -16.63 14.17
CA VAL A 76 -1.43 -15.21 14.07
C VAL A 76 -2.29 -14.46 13.06
N ALA A 77 -2.63 -15.09 11.92
CA ALA A 77 -3.52 -14.51 10.92
C ALA A 77 -4.93 -14.24 11.48
N VAL A 78 -5.47 -15.16 12.29
CA VAL A 78 -6.78 -15.01 12.94
C VAL A 78 -6.75 -13.87 13.96
N ALA A 79 -5.67 -13.75 14.75
CA ALA A 79 -5.51 -12.65 15.70
C ALA A 79 -5.53 -11.29 14.99
N ILE A 80 -4.72 -11.13 13.93
CA ILE A 80 -4.67 -9.91 13.12
C ILE A 80 -6.04 -9.57 12.53
N ALA A 81 -6.70 -10.55 11.90
CA ALA A 81 -8.01 -10.34 11.30
C ALA A 81 -9.09 -9.94 12.33
N SER A 82 -9.00 -10.48 13.55
CA SER A 82 -9.90 -10.14 14.64
C SER A 82 -9.70 -8.69 15.08
N TRP A 83 -8.45 -8.27 15.30
CA TRP A 83 -8.13 -6.89 15.68
C TRP A 83 -8.46 -5.88 14.58
N ASP A 84 -8.20 -6.21 13.30
CA ASP A 84 -8.57 -5.37 12.15
C ASP A 84 -10.09 -5.13 12.07
N CYS A 85 -10.88 -6.09 12.55
CA CYS A 85 -12.33 -5.98 12.64
C CYS A 85 -12.82 -5.36 13.97
N GLY A 86 -11.91 -4.92 14.84
CA GLY A 86 -12.22 -4.34 16.15
C GLY A 86 -12.72 -5.35 17.19
N MET A 87 -12.46 -6.64 16.99
CA MET A 87 -12.80 -7.70 17.93
C MET A 87 -11.63 -7.96 18.89
N GLU A 88 -11.95 -8.31 20.12
CA GLU A 88 -10.95 -8.79 21.08
C GLU A 88 -10.48 -10.20 20.68
N TYR A 89 -9.17 -10.41 20.72
CA TYR A 89 -8.55 -11.71 20.55
C TYR A 89 -7.30 -11.79 21.43
N ASP A 90 -7.24 -12.80 22.29
CA ASP A 90 -6.10 -13.06 23.16
C ASP A 90 -5.13 -14.02 22.46
N LEU A 91 -4.04 -13.46 21.93
CA LEU A 91 -3.02 -14.22 21.23
C LEU A 91 -2.05 -14.85 22.24
N SER A 92 -2.28 -16.12 22.55
CA SER A 92 -1.43 -16.95 23.43
C SER A 92 -0.85 -18.13 22.66
N PRO A 93 0.38 -18.01 22.13
CA PRO A 93 1.04 -19.11 21.41
C PRO A 93 1.31 -20.31 22.32
N ASP A 94 1.07 -21.53 21.82
CA ASP A 94 1.51 -22.75 22.50
C ASP A 94 3.03 -22.89 22.39
N GLU A 95 3.71 -23.32 23.45
CA GLU A 95 5.16 -23.49 23.45
C GLU A 95 5.67 -24.39 22.31
N ARG A 96 4.83 -25.32 21.81
CA ARG A 96 5.20 -26.21 20.69
C ARG A 96 5.22 -25.51 19.34
N THR A 97 4.51 -24.40 19.18
CA THR A 97 4.48 -23.62 17.93
C THR A 97 5.51 -22.50 17.93
N VAL A 98 6.10 -22.19 19.09
CA VAL A 98 7.18 -21.22 19.21
C VAL A 98 8.48 -21.83 18.67
N VAL A 99 9.00 -21.21 17.62
CA VAL A 99 10.24 -21.62 16.95
C VAL A 99 11.45 -20.91 17.54
N ALA A 100 11.29 -19.64 17.90
CA ALA A 100 12.36 -18.82 18.49
C ALA A 100 11.76 -17.66 19.29
N ALA A 101 12.46 -17.26 20.35
CA ALA A 101 12.27 -15.99 21.04
C ALA A 101 13.51 -15.14 20.78
N LEU A 102 13.37 -14.14 19.91
CA LEU A 102 14.47 -13.28 19.49
C LEU A 102 14.46 -11.99 20.33
N PRO A 103 15.62 -11.56 20.86
CA PRO A 103 15.71 -10.32 21.62
C PRO A 103 15.42 -9.13 20.72
N GLY A 104 14.76 -8.09 21.23
CA GLY A 104 14.45 -6.86 20.49
C GLY A 104 13.28 -6.99 19.52
N TRP A 105 13.07 -5.95 18.71
CA TRP A 105 12.00 -5.89 17.70
C TRP A 105 12.58 -5.57 16.32
N PRO A 106 12.19 -6.32 15.27
CA PRO A 106 12.63 -6.05 13.91
C PRO A 106 11.86 -4.89 13.26
N LEU A 107 10.82 -4.39 13.92
CA LEU A 107 9.95 -3.31 13.46
C LEU A 107 9.86 -2.21 14.52
N ALA A 108 9.68 -0.98 14.08
CA ALA A 108 9.50 0.15 14.97
C ALA A 108 8.13 0.04 15.68
N VAL A 109 8.15 -0.29 16.96
CA VAL A 109 6.98 -0.25 17.85
C VAL A 109 7.25 0.81 18.92
N ALA A 110 6.39 1.81 19.00
CA ALA A 110 6.58 2.98 19.85
C ALA A 110 5.82 2.93 21.18
N VAL A 111 4.97 1.92 21.35
CA VAL A 111 4.07 1.78 22.50
C VAL A 111 4.65 0.80 23.52
N ALA A 112 4.21 0.97 24.77
CA ALA A 112 4.49 0.06 25.87
C ALA A 112 3.19 -0.60 26.35
N ALA A 113 3.30 -1.80 26.90
CA ALA A 113 2.16 -2.46 27.53
C ALA A 113 1.70 -1.66 28.75
N PRO A 114 0.38 -1.53 29.01
CA PRO A 114 -0.11 -0.80 30.17
C PRO A 114 0.42 -1.38 31.49
N GLY A 115 1.03 -0.54 32.32
CA GLY A 115 1.57 -0.95 33.62
C GLY A 115 2.96 -1.59 33.57
N VAL A 116 3.55 -1.77 32.39
CA VAL A 116 4.90 -2.31 32.19
C VAL A 116 5.91 -1.15 32.04
N PRO A 117 7.18 -1.31 32.46
CA PRO A 117 8.22 -0.32 32.21
C PRO A 117 8.45 -0.01 30.73
N ALA A 118 9.18 1.07 30.47
CA ALA A 118 9.49 1.51 29.11
C ALA A 118 10.24 0.42 28.31
N PRO A 119 9.92 0.22 27.02
CA PRO A 119 10.57 -0.77 26.18
C PRO A 119 12.10 -0.58 26.13
N HIS A 120 12.84 -1.65 26.40
CA HIS A 120 14.30 -1.67 26.33
C HIS A 120 14.82 -3.03 25.84
N ASP A 121 16.08 -3.08 25.43
CA ASP A 121 16.69 -4.35 25.03
C ASP A 121 16.94 -5.26 26.24
N PRO A 122 16.72 -6.59 26.10
CA PRO A 122 17.02 -7.54 27.17
C PRO A 122 18.52 -7.58 27.48
N ASP A 123 18.85 -8.04 28.68
CA ASP A 123 20.24 -8.23 29.11
C ASP A 123 20.96 -9.22 28.15
N PRO A 124 22.12 -8.87 27.60
CA PRO A 124 22.88 -9.75 26.70
C PRO A 124 23.29 -11.09 27.34
N GLU A 125 23.35 -11.19 28.67
CA GLU A 125 23.64 -12.47 29.34
C GLU A 125 22.44 -13.42 29.35
N THR A 126 21.22 -12.88 29.21
CA THR A 126 19.96 -13.64 29.16
C THR A 126 19.50 -13.89 27.73
N ALA A 127 19.94 -13.06 26.78
CA ALA A 127 19.53 -13.11 25.38
C ALA A 127 20.44 -13.99 24.53
N ASP A 128 19.85 -14.89 23.74
CA ASP A 128 20.57 -15.69 22.74
C ASP A 128 20.85 -14.86 21.47
N GLY A 129 21.77 -13.89 21.59
CA GLY A 129 22.26 -13.08 20.48
C GLY A 129 21.97 -11.57 20.60
N PRO A 130 22.40 -10.77 19.61
CA PRO A 130 22.18 -9.33 19.62
C PRO A 130 20.69 -9.00 19.43
N PRO A 131 20.16 -7.97 20.13
CA PRO A 131 18.80 -7.51 19.93
C PRO A 131 18.52 -7.08 18.49
N LEU A 132 17.37 -7.53 17.97
CA LEU A 132 16.81 -7.07 16.72
C LEU A 132 16.55 -5.57 16.80
N THR A 133 17.00 -4.87 15.76
CA THR A 133 16.79 -3.44 15.59
C THR A 133 16.11 -3.21 14.25
N PRO A 134 15.10 -2.33 14.18
CA PRO A 134 14.48 -2.00 12.90
C PRO A 134 15.50 -1.43 11.92
N PRO A 135 15.39 -1.74 10.61
CA PRO A 135 16.24 -1.11 9.60
C PRO A 135 16.17 0.42 9.70
N ASP A 136 17.31 1.10 9.50
CA ASP A 136 17.35 2.56 9.49
C ASP A 136 16.58 3.10 8.27
N THR A 137 15.55 3.89 8.55
CA THR A 137 14.66 4.54 7.58
C THR A 137 14.82 6.08 7.62
N SER A 138 15.77 6.60 8.40
CA SER A 138 16.09 8.02 8.44
C SER A 138 16.91 8.49 7.23
N THR A 139 17.59 7.54 6.57
CA THR A 139 18.38 7.78 5.36
C THR A 139 17.82 7.00 4.18
N TRP A 140 17.93 7.55 2.97
CA TRP A 140 17.47 6.83 1.78
C TRP A 140 18.35 5.61 1.53
N GLY A 141 17.72 4.44 1.53
CA GLY A 141 18.30 3.16 1.22
C GLY A 141 17.20 2.16 0.87
N SER A 142 17.57 0.88 0.80
CA SER A 142 16.64 -0.17 0.34
C SER A 142 15.39 -0.28 1.21
N ALA A 143 15.52 -0.17 2.53
CA ALA A 143 14.37 -0.17 3.45
C ALA A 143 13.44 1.03 3.20
N GLN A 144 13.99 2.24 3.06
CA GLN A 144 13.21 3.45 2.79
C GLN A 144 12.51 3.41 1.43
N ARG A 145 13.20 2.90 0.40
CA ARG A 145 12.61 2.68 -0.93
C ARG A 145 11.42 1.73 -0.85
N ARG A 146 11.56 0.60 -0.14
CA ARG A 146 10.50 -0.39 0.02
C ARG A 146 9.30 0.17 0.79
N LEU A 147 9.53 0.94 1.85
CA LEU A 147 8.47 1.66 2.56
C LEU A 147 7.74 2.67 1.67
N GLY A 148 8.49 3.45 0.87
CA GLY A 148 7.88 4.40 -0.06
C GLY A 148 6.99 3.70 -1.09
N ALA A 149 7.36 2.51 -1.52
CA ALA A 149 6.54 1.70 -2.41
C ALA A 149 5.29 1.09 -1.72
N ASP A 150 5.41 0.69 -0.45
CA ASP A 150 4.24 0.26 0.34
C ASP A 150 3.26 1.44 0.56
N GLU A 151 3.78 2.64 0.81
CA GLU A 151 2.98 3.86 0.92
C GLU A 151 2.26 4.21 -0.40
N ILE A 152 2.95 4.07 -1.54
CA ILE A 152 2.31 4.23 -2.86
C ILE A 152 1.16 3.26 -3.05
N ALA A 153 1.33 2.00 -2.62
CA ALA A 153 0.28 1.00 -2.73
C ALA A 153 -0.92 1.36 -1.85
N LEU A 154 -0.68 1.85 -0.63
CA LEU A 154 -1.71 2.28 0.32
C LEU A 154 -2.46 3.52 -0.17
N GLN A 155 -1.74 4.52 -0.70
CA GLN A 155 -2.28 5.81 -1.13
C GLN A 155 -2.63 5.86 -2.62
N TRP A 156 -2.73 4.70 -3.29
CA TRP A 156 -2.85 4.61 -4.75
C TRP A 156 -3.92 5.55 -5.31
N ALA A 157 -5.13 5.52 -4.74
CA ALA A 157 -6.26 6.32 -5.21
C ALA A 157 -5.94 7.83 -5.18
N MET A 158 -5.42 8.32 -4.05
CA MET A 158 -5.08 9.73 -3.86
C MET A 158 -3.97 10.19 -4.80
N TRP A 159 -2.93 9.36 -5.00
CA TRP A 159 -1.79 9.74 -5.83
C TRP A 159 -2.11 9.69 -7.31
N ARG A 160 -2.95 8.73 -7.72
CA ARG A 160 -3.36 8.59 -9.11
C ARG A 160 -4.16 9.79 -9.61
N GLU A 161 -5.00 10.38 -8.77
CA GLU A 161 -5.78 11.60 -9.08
C GLU A 161 -4.91 12.82 -9.37
N GLN A 162 -3.70 12.89 -8.81
CA GLN A 162 -2.79 14.02 -8.99
C GLN A 162 -2.03 13.97 -10.32
N ILE A 163 -2.08 12.84 -11.03
CA ILE A 163 -1.34 12.63 -12.27
C ILE A 163 -2.27 12.80 -13.46
N ASP A 164 -1.98 13.82 -14.26
CA ASP A 164 -2.64 14.04 -15.54
C ASP A 164 -2.25 12.95 -16.54
N ASP A 165 -3.24 12.32 -17.18
CA ASP A 165 -3.03 11.32 -18.23
C ASP A 165 -2.28 11.91 -19.43
N ALA A 166 -2.35 13.23 -19.64
CA ALA A 166 -1.57 13.93 -20.66
C ALA A 166 -0.05 13.91 -20.39
N ALA A 167 0.38 13.62 -19.15
CA ALA A 167 1.79 13.41 -18.82
C ALA A 167 2.37 12.12 -19.44
N PHE A 168 1.50 11.21 -19.89
CA PHE A 168 1.87 9.99 -20.59
C PHE A 168 1.59 10.14 -22.09
N PRO A 169 2.59 10.55 -22.90
CA PRO A 169 2.39 10.61 -24.34
C PRO A 169 2.06 9.22 -24.88
N SER A 170 0.85 9.07 -25.42
CA SER A 170 0.48 7.90 -26.20
C SER A 170 1.37 7.83 -27.45
N PRO A 171 1.93 6.67 -27.82
CA PRO A 171 2.73 6.53 -29.03
C PRO A 171 1.91 6.84 -30.30
N ASN A 172 0.58 6.77 -30.20
CA ASN A 172 -0.35 7.28 -31.20
C ASN A 172 -0.86 8.66 -30.73
N GLY A 173 -0.13 9.72 -31.07
CA GLY A 173 -0.60 11.09 -30.87
C GLY A 173 -1.87 11.33 -31.66
N GLY A 174 -3.01 11.35 -30.98
CA GLY A 174 -4.33 11.52 -31.61
C GLY A 174 -5.39 11.81 -30.57
N SER A 175 -5.34 13.00 -29.97
CA SER A 175 -6.54 13.62 -29.42
C SER A 175 -7.44 13.94 -30.61
N THR A 176 -8.59 13.27 -30.73
CA THR A 176 -9.66 13.72 -31.64
C THR A 176 -10.61 14.58 -30.81
N PRO A 177 -10.62 15.91 -30.96
CA PRO A 177 -11.68 16.74 -30.38
C PRO A 177 -12.99 16.44 -31.12
N GLY A 178 -14.04 16.18 -30.33
CA GLY A 178 -15.38 15.83 -30.80
C GLY A 178 -15.96 16.85 -31.78
N ASP A 179 -16.48 16.28 -32.86
CA ASP A 179 -17.65 16.63 -33.65
C ASP A 179 -18.19 18.07 -33.52
N GLN A 180 -17.89 18.90 -34.52
CA GLN A 180 -18.65 20.12 -34.78
C GLN A 180 -19.99 19.74 -35.40
N ALA A 181 -21.06 19.97 -34.66
CA ALA A 181 -22.44 19.91 -35.14
C ALA A 181 -22.63 20.88 -36.32
N VAL A 182 -22.87 20.33 -37.52
CA VAL A 182 -23.32 21.08 -38.69
C VAL A 182 -24.85 21.10 -38.68
N ALA A 183 -25.42 22.30 -38.62
CA ALA A 183 -26.85 22.54 -38.73
C ALA A 183 -27.36 22.32 -40.16
N GLY A 184 -28.55 21.71 -40.32
CA GLY A 184 -29.40 21.97 -41.49
C GLY A 184 -30.36 20.88 -41.99
N LYS A 185 -31.63 20.98 -41.56
CA LYS A 185 -32.90 20.76 -42.30
C LYS A 185 -33.42 19.33 -42.64
N VAL A 186 -34.47 18.97 -41.88
CA VAL A 186 -35.84 18.48 -42.22
C VAL A 186 -36.12 17.84 -43.60
N SER A 187 -36.69 16.63 -43.57
CA SER A 187 -37.84 16.22 -44.40
C SER A 187 -38.52 14.98 -43.84
N ASP A 188 -39.86 15.05 -43.69
CA ASP A 188 -40.79 14.00 -43.25
C ASP A 188 -40.86 12.79 -44.19
N GLN A 189 -41.08 11.59 -43.62
CA GLN A 189 -41.99 10.59 -44.20
C GLN A 189 -42.38 9.48 -43.21
N GLU A 190 -43.69 9.31 -43.04
CA GLU A 190 -44.40 8.24 -42.33
C GLU A 190 -44.21 6.86 -42.97
N ALA A 191 -44.20 5.79 -42.16
CA ALA A 191 -45.27 4.76 -42.14
C ALA A 191 -44.90 3.48 -41.34
N ALA A 192 -45.68 3.25 -40.29
CA ALA A 192 -46.37 2.01 -39.89
C ALA A 192 -45.66 0.62 -39.89
N ASN A 193 -45.55 -0.01 -38.70
CA ASN A 193 -46.43 -1.11 -38.21
C ASN A 193 -45.92 -1.55 -36.80
N ARG A 194 -46.74 -1.49 -35.72
CA ARG A 194 -47.53 -2.58 -35.09
C ARG A 194 -46.70 -3.85 -34.81
N ASP A 195 -46.67 -4.45 -33.62
CA ASP A 195 -47.79 -4.73 -32.71
C ASP A 195 -47.31 -5.12 -31.29
N ALA A 196 -48.28 -5.09 -30.36
CA ALA A 196 -48.39 -5.39 -28.93
C ALA A 196 -47.51 -6.52 -28.34
N SER A 197 -47.28 -6.60 -27.02
CA SER A 197 -48.21 -6.56 -25.86
C SER A 197 -47.36 -6.56 -24.56
N ASP A 198 -47.80 -6.27 -23.33
CA ASP A 198 -49.10 -6.08 -22.67
C ASP A 198 -48.83 -5.51 -21.24
N ARG A 199 -49.73 -4.63 -20.77
CA ARG A 199 -50.34 -4.48 -19.40
C ARG A 199 -49.41 -4.37 -18.18
N ASP A 200 -49.56 -3.44 -17.23
CA ASP A 200 -50.75 -2.92 -16.52
C ASP A 200 -50.41 -1.48 -16.02
N ALA A 201 -51.22 -0.43 -16.20
CA ALA A 201 -52.37 0.00 -15.36
C ALA A 201 -52.01 0.11 -13.85
N SER A 202 -52.25 1.18 -13.10
CA SER A 202 -53.13 2.34 -13.27
C SER A 202 -52.78 3.44 -12.23
N GLU A 203 -52.98 4.71 -12.64
CA GLU A 203 -53.73 5.81 -11.97
C GLU A 203 -53.53 6.05 -10.46
N ASN A 204 -53.27 7.27 -9.96
CA ASN A 204 -54.04 8.52 -10.09
C ASN A 204 -53.18 9.67 -9.49
N LYS A 205 -52.93 10.81 -10.16
CA LYS A 205 -53.73 12.06 -10.22
C LYS A 205 -53.98 12.68 -8.82
N ALA A 206 -53.17 13.65 -8.35
CA ALA A 206 -53.14 15.11 -8.63
C ALA A 206 -53.82 15.97 -7.56
N THR A 207 -53.58 17.29 -7.66
CA THR A 207 -54.03 18.46 -6.86
C THR A 207 -53.19 18.74 -5.61
N GLY A 208 -52.63 19.92 -5.37
CA GLY A 208 -52.74 21.23 -6.03
C GLY A 208 -52.69 22.32 -4.94
N ASP A 209 -51.95 23.40 -5.21
CA ASP A 209 -52.08 24.76 -4.65
C ASP A 209 -51.86 24.99 -3.12
N ASP A 210 -51.33 26.09 -2.58
CA ASP A 210 -50.73 27.35 -3.07
C ASP A 210 -50.33 28.19 -1.82
N VAL A 211 -49.60 29.29 -2.02
CA VAL A 211 -49.55 30.54 -1.22
C VAL A 211 -48.61 30.70 0.01
N SER A 212 -47.40 31.22 -0.28
CA SER A 212 -46.75 32.50 0.14
C SER A 212 -46.47 32.92 1.61
N GLY A 213 -45.33 33.64 1.75
CA GLY A 213 -44.98 34.60 2.81
C GLY A 213 -43.47 34.66 3.04
N HIS A 214 -42.66 35.41 2.27
CA HIS A 214 -42.27 36.83 2.44
C HIS A 214 -41.71 37.19 3.82
N GLU A 215 -40.40 37.39 3.93
CA GLU A 215 -39.71 38.63 4.37
C GLU A 215 -38.20 38.39 4.60
N GLY A 216 -37.34 39.15 3.90
CA GLY A 216 -35.93 39.39 4.26
C GLY A 216 -35.85 40.51 5.34
N PRO A 217 -34.77 41.32 5.46
CA PRO A 217 -33.51 41.39 4.70
C PRO A 217 -32.25 41.37 5.61
N GLY A 218 -31.02 41.26 5.08
CA GLY A 218 -30.11 42.39 4.78
C GLY A 218 -29.02 42.49 5.87
N GLU A 219 -27.74 42.20 5.63
CA GLU A 219 -26.71 42.90 4.83
C GLU A 219 -25.66 43.57 5.75
N ASN A 220 -24.41 43.59 5.26
CA ASN A 220 -23.32 44.56 5.54
C ASN A 220 -22.34 44.25 6.69
N THR A 221 -21.00 44.41 6.59
CA THR A 221 -19.96 44.52 5.53
C THR A 221 -18.64 44.90 6.23
N ALA A 222 -17.52 44.68 5.53
CA ALA A 222 -16.22 45.39 5.62
C ALA A 222 -15.22 44.98 6.73
N GLY A 223 -13.89 44.97 6.52
CA GLY A 223 -13.04 45.42 5.39
C GLY A 223 -11.74 44.59 5.29
N PHE A 224 -11.12 44.45 4.10
CA PHE A 224 -9.99 45.25 3.57
C PHE A 224 -8.76 45.29 4.51
N GLU A 225 -7.53 44.94 4.09
CA GLU A 225 -6.69 45.70 3.13
C GLU A 225 -5.66 44.85 2.36
N ALA A 226 -5.15 45.45 1.29
CA ALA A 226 -4.23 44.92 0.27
C ALA A 226 -2.91 45.71 0.19
N ALA A 227 -1.89 45.14 -0.46
CA ALA A 227 -0.78 45.82 -1.15
C ALA A 227 -0.15 44.79 -2.13
N GLY A 228 -0.12 44.94 -3.47
CA GLY A 228 0.57 45.93 -4.31
C GLY A 228 1.94 45.36 -4.76
N THR A 229 2.48 45.37 -5.99
CA THR A 229 2.21 46.01 -7.30
C THR A 229 3.12 45.35 -8.37
N GLN A 230 2.75 45.52 -9.65
CA GLN A 230 3.35 45.12 -10.96
C GLN A 230 4.81 45.63 -11.19
N ALA A 231 5.64 45.35 -12.23
CA ALA A 231 5.44 44.97 -13.64
C ALA A 231 6.78 44.57 -14.36
N ALA A 232 6.63 43.89 -15.52
CA ALA A 232 7.37 44.00 -16.80
C ALA A 232 8.83 43.49 -17.01
N GLY A 233 9.04 42.74 -18.11
CA GLY A 233 10.35 42.53 -18.76
C GLY A 233 10.37 41.38 -19.78
N ASN A 234 10.93 41.60 -20.97
CA ASN A 234 10.70 40.89 -22.25
C ASN A 234 11.90 39.99 -22.67
N GLN A 235 11.60 38.87 -23.36
CA GLN A 235 12.39 38.10 -24.36
C GLN A 235 13.91 37.85 -24.20
N ALA A 236 14.35 36.57 -24.25
CA ALA A 236 15.13 35.98 -25.36
C ALA A 236 15.74 34.59 -25.02
N SER A 237 15.51 33.65 -25.94
CA SER A 237 16.42 32.59 -26.44
C SER A 237 17.36 31.84 -25.50
N GLY A 238 17.14 30.53 -25.39
CA GLY A 238 18.14 29.56 -24.95
C GLY A 238 17.59 28.14 -25.10
N GLY A 239 17.77 27.54 -26.27
CA GLY A 239 17.45 26.13 -26.49
C GLY A 239 18.30 25.27 -25.58
N THR A 240 17.69 24.69 -24.54
CA THR A 240 18.29 23.60 -23.79
C THR A 240 18.11 22.33 -24.61
N GLU A 241 19.18 21.96 -25.31
CA GLU A 241 19.41 20.59 -25.73
C GLU A 241 19.13 19.68 -24.52
N LYS A 242 18.03 18.92 -24.59
CA LYS A 242 17.68 17.93 -23.58
C LYS A 242 18.81 16.91 -23.52
N GLU A 243 19.59 16.93 -22.44
CA GLU A 243 20.33 15.75 -22.02
C GLU A 243 19.39 14.54 -22.12
N PRO A 244 19.85 13.40 -22.67
CA PRO A 244 19.02 12.21 -22.76
C PRO A 244 18.57 11.85 -21.35
N ARG A 245 17.28 12.06 -21.07
CA ARG A 245 16.67 12.02 -19.74
C ARG A 245 17.07 10.74 -18.99
N LYS A 246 18.00 10.85 -18.06
CA LYS A 246 18.55 9.75 -17.25
C LYS A 246 17.44 8.88 -16.60
N GLY A 247 16.29 9.48 -16.26
CA GLY A 247 15.11 8.77 -15.74
C GLY A 247 14.50 7.73 -16.70
N HIS A 248 14.55 7.96 -18.02
CA HIS A 248 14.02 6.99 -18.99
C HIS A 248 14.89 5.73 -19.08
N ASN A 249 16.20 5.83 -18.79
CA ASN A 249 17.10 4.68 -18.80
C ASN A 249 16.88 3.78 -17.58
N GLY A 250 16.67 4.38 -16.40
CA GLY A 250 16.33 3.63 -15.17
C GLY A 250 15.02 2.86 -15.31
N ILE A 251 13.95 3.49 -15.81
CA ILE A 251 12.65 2.84 -16.05
C ILE A 251 12.80 1.67 -17.03
N ARG A 252 13.49 1.86 -18.16
CA ARG A 252 13.70 0.78 -19.15
C ARG A 252 14.44 -0.41 -18.55
N ARG A 253 15.45 -0.15 -17.70
CA ARG A 253 16.17 -1.20 -16.98
C ARG A 253 15.21 -1.98 -16.07
N VAL A 254 14.43 -1.28 -15.24
CA VAL A 254 13.47 -1.92 -14.32
C VAL A 254 12.45 -2.77 -15.08
N LEU A 255 11.87 -2.25 -16.16
CA LEU A 255 10.90 -3.02 -16.95
C LEU A 255 11.52 -4.26 -17.62
N ALA A 256 12.79 -4.18 -18.05
CA ALA A 256 13.51 -5.32 -18.59
C ALA A 256 13.83 -6.37 -17.52
N GLU A 257 14.27 -5.96 -16.34
CA GLU A 257 14.54 -6.85 -15.20
C GLU A 257 13.24 -7.51 -14.69
N ALA A 258 12.17 -6.73 -14.52
CA ALA A 258 10.85 -7.25 -14.16
C ALA A 258 10.31 -8.22 -15.22
N ARG A 259 10.59 -8.00 -16.50
CA ARG A 259 10.22 -8.95 -17.56
C ARG A 259 11.01 -10.25 -17.45
N ALA A 260 12.29 -10.19 -17.10
CA ALA A 260 13.14 -11.37 -16.95
C ALA A 260 12.65 -12.32 -15.85
N TYR A 261 11.91 -11.83 -14.85
CA TYR A 261 11.24 -12.67 -13.84
C TYR A 261 10.24 -13.67 -14.44
N VAL A 262 9.68 -13.38 -15.62
CA VAL A 262 8.78 -14.31 -16.32
C VAL A 262 9.50 -15.54 -16.85
N ASP A 263 10.74 -15.36 -17.31
CA ASP A 263 11.55 -16.44 -17.86
C ASP A 263 12.38 -17.13 -16.76
N SER A 264 12.78 -16.40 -15.73
CA SER A 264 13.56 -16.87 -14.60
C SER A 264 12.91 -16.38 -13.29
N PRO A 265 11.98 -17.17 -12.73
CA PRO A 265 11.22 -16.77 -11.54
C PRO A 265 12.14 -16.33 -10.38
N PRO A 266 11.84 -15.20 -9.74
CA PRO A 266 12.62 -14.71 -8.61
C PRO A 266 12.32 -15.54 -7.34
N PRO A 267 13.10 -15.33 -6.25
CA PRO A 267 12.72 -15.81 -4.93
C PRO A 267 11.28 -15.44 -4.55
N LEU A 268 10.66 -16.30 -3.73
CA LEU A 268 9.29 -16.11 -3.28
C LEU A 268 9.11 -14.76 -2.58
N GLY A 269 7.96 -14.13 -2.77
CA GLY A 269 7.67 -12.82 -2.18
C GLY A 269 8.32 -11.63 -2.87
N ARG A 270 9.20 -11.84 -3.86
CA ARG A 270 9.72 -10.74 -4.68
C ARG A 270 8.67 -10.09 -5.57
N VAL A 271 7.69 -10.88 -6.03
CA VAL A 271 6.51 -10.40 -6.73
C VAL A 271 5.28 -10.79 -5.92
N ARG A 272 4.52 -9.79 -5.46
CA ARG A 272 3.34 -9.95 -4.60
C ARG A 272 2.13 -9.30 -5.26
N SER A 273 0.98 -9.92 -5.06
CA SER A 273 -0.29 -9.45 -5.63
C SER A 273 -1.40 -9.44 -4.60
N SER A 274 -1.96 -8.27 -4.32
CA SER A 274 -3.09 -8.07 -3.41
C SER A 274 -4.32 -7.57 -4.15
N PHE A 275 -5.49 -7.72 -3.51
CA PHE A 275 -6.73 -7.20 -4.07
C PHE A 275 -6.70 -5.67 -4.15
N ALA A 276 -7.18 -5.13 -5.27
CA ALA A 276 -7.52 -3.72 -5.41
C ALA A 276 -9.05 -3.59 -5.57
N SER A 277 -9.56 -2.36 -5.63
CA SER A 277 -10.96 -2.13 -5.97
C SER A 277 -11.30 -2.65 -7.38
N GLY A 278 -12.46 -3.30 -7.54
CA GLY A 278 -12.92 -3.85 -8.81
C GLY A 278 -12.30 -5.23 -9.12
N GLU A 279 -12.07 -5.52 -10.40
CA GLU A 279 -11.38 -6.76 -10.84
C GLU A 279 -9.85 -6.60 -10.90
N ALA A 280 -9.35 -5.40 -10.59
CA ALA A 280 -7.93 -5.08 -10.63
C ALA A 280 -7.19 -5.62 -9.40
N ARG A 281 -5.87 -5.73 -9.53
CA ARG A 281 -4.97 -6.13 -8.44
C ARG A 281 -3.85 -5.12 -8.28
N MET A 282 -3.43 -4.94 -7.03
CA MET A 282 -2.23 -4.20 -6.70
C MET A 282 -1.04 -5.14 -6.79
N LEU A 283 -0.09 -4.82 -7.66
CA LEU A 283 1.14 -5.55 -7.86
C LEU A 283 2.31 -4.82 -7.23
N ARG A 284 3.13 -5.58 -6.51
CA ARG A 284 4.42 -5.16 -5.99
C ARG A 284 5.49 -6.07 -6.58
N ALA A 285 6.54 -5.46 -7.13
CA ALA A 285 7.73 -6.19 -7.55
C ALA A 285 8.98 -5.45 -7.07
N ASP A 286 9.98 -6.19 -6.60
CA ASP A 286 11.23 -5.64 -6.14
C ASP A 286 12.42 -6.25 -6.88
N GLY A 287 13.54 -5.53 -6.88
CA GLY A 287 14.79 -6.02 -7.43
C GLY A 287 15.98 -5.18 -6.97
N PRO A 288 17.20 -5.51 -7.42
CA PRO A 288 18.40 -4.85 -6.96
C PRO A 288 18.38 -3.34 -7.23
N GLY A 289 18.11 -2.57 -6.17
CA GLY A 289 18.06 -1.11 -6.21
C GLY A 289 16.81 -0.50 -6.83
N TRP A 290 15.71 -1.25 -6.95
CA TRP A 290 14.45 -0.72 -7.45
C TRP A 290 13.23 -1.40 -6.84
N SER A 291 12.12 -0.66 -6.87
CA SER A 291 10.82 -1.09 -6.40
C SER A 291 9.76 -0.64 -7.41
N LEU A 292 8.87 -1.54 -7.80
CA LEU A 292 7.76 -1.28 -8.70
C LEU A 292 6.43 -1.55 -7.97
N VAL A 293 5.49 -0.63 -8.15
CA VAL A 293 4.11 -0.73 -7.66
C VAL A 293 3.18 -0.45 -8.83
N ALA A 294 2.19 -1.30 -9.08
CA ALA A 294 1.31 -1.12 -10.22
C ALA A 294 -0.10 -1.57 -9.90
N ARG A 295 -1.07 -1.05 -10.66
CA ARG A 295 -2.42 -1.61 -10.71
C ARG A 295 -2.59 -2.28 -12.08
N THR A 296 -3.05 -3.53 -12.09
CA THR A 296 -3.09 -4.37 -13.32
C THR A 296 -3.87 -3.75 -14.48
N ASP A 297 -4.80 -2.85 -14.18
CA ASP A 297 -5.69 -2.15 -15.10
C ASP A 297 -5.32 -0.67 -15.32
N ASP A 298 -4.13 -0.21 -14.93
CA ASP A 298 -3.78 1.22 -15.01
C ASP A 298 -2.29 1.43 -15.35
N ILE A 299 -1.54 2.11 -14.47
CA ILE A 299 -0.14 2.48 -14.62
C ILE A 299 0.76 1.73 -13.63
N ALA A 300 2.06 2.03 -13.67
CA ALA A 300 3.00 1.63 -12.63
C ALA A 300 3.79 2.83 -12.11
N PHE A 301 4.31 2.71 -10.90
CA PHE A 301 5.30 3.59 -10.29
C PHE A 301 6.58 2.81 -10.05
N VAL A 302 7.71 3.48 -10.28
CA VAL A 302 9.04 2.94 -10.04
C VAL A 302 9.79 3.86 -9.08
N LEU A 303 10.39 3.28 -8.04
CA LEU A 303 11.36 3.93 -7.17
C LEU A 303 12.73 3.29 -7.40
N LEU A 304 13.78 4.11 -7.33
CA LEU A 304 15.16 3.68 -7.59
C LEU A 304 16.08 4.16 -6.47
N ASP A 305 17.10 3.36 -6.14
CA ASP A 305 18.12 3.77 -5.16
C ASP A 305 18.96 4.96 -5.62
N ASP A 306 19.21 5.08 -6.93
CA ASP A 306 20.00 6.17 -7.50
C ASP A 306 19.22 7.48 -7.64
N LYS A 307 17.93 7.48 -7.31
CA LYS A 307 17.00 8.62 -7.38
C LYS A 307 16.18 8.72 -6.09
N PRO A 308 16.82 9.13 -4.99
CA PRO A 308 16.21 9.14 -3.67
C PRO A 308 14.97 10.04 -3.63
N GLY A 309 13.86 9.52 -3.08
CA GLY A 309 12.60 10.25 -2.92
C GLY A 309 11.85 10.54 -4.23
N GLU A 310 12.37 10.16 -5.39
CA GLU A 310 11.67 10.34 -6.66
C GLU A 310 10.77 9.15 -6.97
N VAL A 311 9.53 9.46 -7.36
CA VAL A 311 8.54 8.48 -7.81
C VAL A 311 8.39 8.63 -9.31
N LEU A 312 8.74 7.59 -10.07
CA LEU A 312 8.78 7.64 -11.53
C LEU A 312 7.54 6.95 -12.10
N PRO A 313 6.57 7.69 -12.64
CA PRO A 313 5.38 7.09 -13.22
C PRO A 313 5.69 6.45 -14.58
N VAL A 314 5.07 5.31 -14.83
CA VAL A 314 5.17 4.53 -16.07
C VAL A 314 3.77 4.37 -16.63
N GLY A 315 3.49 5.10 -17.70
CA GLY A 315 2.22 4.99 -18.41
C GLY A 315 2.01 3.60 -19.01
N ARG A 316 0.75 3.25 -19.23
CA ARG A 316 0.34 1.92 -19.67
C ARG A 316 1.03 1.47 -20.96
N GLY A 317 0.92 2.25 -22.03
CA GLY A 317 1.52 1.92 -23.32
C GLY A 317 1.17 0.50 -23.82
N PRO A 318 1.90 -0.03 -24.82
CA PRO A 318 1.63 -1.35 -25.38
C PRO A 318 2.25 -2.51 -24.59
N GLN A 319 3.27 -2.26 -23.76
CA GLN A 319 4.07 -3.31 -23.12
C GLN A 319 3.68 -3.57 -21.66
N LEU A 320 3.28 -2.54 -20.91
CA LEU A 320 3.01 -2.69 -19.48
C LEU A 320 1.88 -3.67 -19.19
N PRO A 321 0.72 -3.67 -19.90
CA PRO A 321 -0.38 -4.57 -19.58
C PRO A 321 0.03 -6.05 -19.62
N GLY A 322 0.74 -6.46 -20.68
CA GLY A 322 1.20 -7.84 -20.81
C GLY A 322 2.32 -8.22 -19.85
N LEU A 323 3.08 -7.24 -19.33
CA LEU A 323 4.01 -7.47 -18.23
C LEU A 323 3.28 -7.66 -16.90
N LEU A 324 2.34 -6.76 -16.56
CA LEU A 324 1.59 -6.83 -15.31
C LEU A 324 0.75 -8.10 -15.22
N GLU A 325 0.12 -8.53 -16.33
CA GLU A 325 -0.60 -9.80 -16.36
C GLU A 325 0.32 -11.01 -16.11
N ALA A 326 1.53 -11.01 -16.68
CA ALA A 326 2.50 -12.08 -16.46
C ALA A 326 3.03 -12.10 -15.02
N LEU A 327 3.28 -10.92 -14.44
CA LEU A 327 3.69 -10.78 -13.03
C LEU A 327 2.57 -11.21 -12.08
N ASP A 328 1.31 -10.87 -12.35
CA ASP A 328 0.18 -11.28 -11.51
C ASP A 328 -0.06 -12.80 -11.50
N LYS A 329 0.23 -13.47 -12.62
CA LYS A 329 0.11 -14.94 -12.73
C LYS A 329 1.17 -15.67 -11.90
N MET A 330 2.38 -15.12 -11.77
CA MET A 330 3.43 -15.72 -10.93
C MET A 330 3.41 -15.25 -9.48
N ALA A 331 2.76 -14.12 -9.21
CA ALA A 331 2.79 -13.49 -7.90
C ALA A 331 2.26 -14.45 -6.83
N VAL A 332 2.96 -14.48 -5.70
CA VAL A 332 2.48 -15.21 -4.53
C VAL A 332 1.24 -14.50 -3.99
N ARG A 333 0.20 -15.27 -3.69
CA ARG A 333 -1.09 -14.76 -3.23
C ARG A 333 -1.30 -15.15 -1.76
N PRO A 334 -1.85 -14.26 -0.94
CA PRO A 334 -2.41 -14.67 0.34
C PRO A 334 -3.53 -15.68 0.11
N SER A 335 -3.51 -16.77 0.88
CA SER A 335 -4.57 -17.78 0.91
C SER A 335 -5.87 -17.22 1.50
#